data_AF-A0A9Q0UKR7-F1
#
_entry.id   AF-A0A9Q0UKR7-F1
#
_cell.length_a   1.000
_cell.length_b   1.000
_cell.length_c   1.000
_cell.angle_alpha   90.00
_cell.angle_beta   90.00
_cell.angle_gamma   90.00
#
_symmetry.space_group_name_H-M   'P 1'
#
loop_
_entity.id
_entity.type
_entity.pdbx_description
1 polymer ?
#
loop_
_entity_poly.entity_id
_entity_poly.type
_entity_poly.pdbx_seq_one_letter_code
_entity_poly.pdbx_strand_id
1 'polypeptide(L)'
;MAPNNPAISHITPTTTLTYFILLLLTTTTTTTPILAITNLTALLSSFPDFSSFTSLIASTPSLTSELSDRSALTLLVIPNSYLSSSLDLTRRLSPSALADLLRYHILLQYLSSSNLHQVPPSGTLITTLFQTTGRASSNSGSVNVTRNPLTNAITISSPSPFSSSNTTVLSLIKTLPYNVSIISVNSLLVPYGFDLMASETRPTLGLNITKELLDGHNFFVAASLLSASGVVQEFEADEGGAGITLLFLQILHFQICRQLLSVYSHCQLIRKLMS
;
A
#
# COMPACT_ATOMS: atom_id res chain seq x y z
N MET A 1 -59.05 -41.44 -51.37
CA MET A 1 -57.78 -40.74 -51.64
C MET A 1 -58.03 -39.25 -51.57
N ALA A 2 -57.80 -38.62 -50.41
CA ALA A 2 -57.63 -37.18 -50.22
C ALA A 2 -57.02 -36.94 -48.82
N PRO A 3 -56.16 -35.93 -48.62
CA PRO A 3 -55.03 -36.05 -47.71
C PRO A 3 -55.21 -35.34 -46.37
N ASN A 4 -54.49 -35.84 -45.36
CA ASN A 4 -54.32 -35.24 -44.05
C ASN A 4 -53.50 -33.95 -44.16
N ASN A 5 -54.02 -32.84 -43.62
CA ASN A 5 -53.29 -31.57 -43.52
C ASN A 5 -52.90 -31.31 -42.05
N PRO A 6 -51.61 -31.14 -41.71
CA PRO A 6 -51.19 -30.81 -40.36
C PRO A 6 -51.31 -29.30 -40.12
N ALA A 7 -51.90 -28.92 -38.97
CA ALA A 7 -51.93 -27.53 -38.52
C ALA A 7 -50.53 -27.07 -38.11
N ILE A 8 -50.01 -26.05 -38.81
CA ILE A 8 -48.76 -25.38 -38.48
C ILE A 8 -49.09 -24.22 -37.51
N SER A 9 -48.61 -24.31 -36.28
CA SER A 9 -48.73 -23.26 -35.27
C SER A 9 -47.75 -22.12 -35.55
N HIS A 10 -48.27 -20.92 -35.80
CA HIS A 10 -47.47 -19.70 -35.99
C HIS A 10 -46.98 -19.17 -34.63
N ILE A 11 -45.68 -19.31 -34.37
CA ILE A 11 -45.00 -18.68 -33.23
C ILE A 11 -44.77 -17.20 -33.58
N THR A 12 -45.38 -16.30 -32.80
CA THR A 12 -45.35 -14.86 -33.03
C THR A 12 -44.01 -14.24 -32.57
N PRO A 13 -43.34 -13.43 -33.43
CA PRO A 13 -41.99 -12.87 -33.21
C PRO A 13 -41.91 -11.80 -32.10
N THR A 14 -43.04 -11.43 -31.50
CA THR A 14 -43.11 -10.44 -30.41
C THR A 14 -42.71 -11.03 -29.06
N THR A 15 -42.85 -12.35 -28.89
CA THR A 15 -42.50 -13.06 -27.63
C THR A 15 -40.99 -13.31 -27.49
N THR A 16 -40.26 -13.42 -28.60
CA THR A 16 -38.80 -13.59 -28.60
C THR A 16 -38.07 -12.27 -28.31
N LEU A 17 -38.63 -11.14 -28.73
CA LEU A 17 -38.02 -9.82 -28.54
C LEU A 17 -38.18 -9.31 -27.10
N THR A 18 -39.32 -9.60 -26.45
CA THR A 18 -39.50 -9.34 -25.02
C THR A 18 -38.62 -10.23 -24.15
N TYR A 19 -38.42 -11.50 -24.53
CA TYR A 19 -37.51 -12.39 -23.81
C TYR A 19 -36.04 -11.94 -23.95
N PHE A 20 -35.64 -11.41 -25.12
CA PHE A 20 -34.30 -10.87 -25.33
C PHE A 20 -34.06 -9.58 -24.52
N ILE A 21 -35.07 -8.71 -24.38
CA ILE A 21 -35.01 -7.51 -23.52
C ILE A 21 -34.98 -7.88 -22.03
N LEU A 22 -35.72 -8.91 -21.60
CA LEU A 22 -35.68 -9.45 -20.24
C LEU A 22 -34.34 -10.13 -19.90
N LEU A 23 -33.69 -10.77 -20.88
CA LEU A 23 -32.36 -11.37 -20.72
C LEU A 23 -31.23 -10.31 -20.68
N LEU A 24 -31.42 -9.15 -21.30
CA LEU A 24 -30.46 -8.04 -21.26
C LEU A 24 -30.55 -7.24 -19.94
N LEU A 25 -31.66 -7.36 -19.20
CA LEU A 25 -31.86 -6.68 -17.91
C LEU A 25 -31.33 -7.50 -16.72
N THR A 26 -31.01 -8.78 -16.90
CA THR A 26 -30.40 -9.63 -15.85
C THR A 26 -28.88 -9.55 -15.82
N THR A 27 -28.23 -8.86 -16.77
CA THR A 27 -26.80 -8.51 -16.69
C THR A 27 -26.58 -7.20 -15.93
N THR A 28 -27.36 -6.94 -14.89
CA THR A 28 -26.96 -5.97 -13.86
C THR A 28 -25.69 -6.49 -13.24
N THR A 29 -24.57 -5.91 -13.65
CA THR A 29 -23.29 -6.02 -12.97
C THR A 29 -23.53 -5.90 -11.46
N THR A 30 -23.31 -7.00 -10.75
CA THR A 30 -23.25 -7.00 -9.29
C THR A 30 -22.07 -6.13 -8.90
N THR A 31 -22.29 -4.83 -8.75
CA THR A 31 -21.36 -3.95 -8.04
C THR A 31 -21.43 -4.39 -6.59
N THR A 32 -20.59 -5.37 -6.22
CA THR A 32 -20.34 -5.69 -4.83
C THR A 32 -19.93 -4.38 -4.16
N PRO A 33 -20.63 -3.91 -3.13
CA PRO A 33 -20.16 -2.76 -2.38
C PRO A 33 -18.74 -3.08 -1.93
N ILE A 34 -17.80 -2.17 -2.17
CA ILE A 34 -16.45 -2.24 -1.61
C ILE A 34 -16.67 -2.17 -0.10
N LEU A 35 -16.78 -3.34 0.55
CA LEU A 35 -16.72 -3.42 1.99
C LEU A 35 -15.33 -2.90 2.34
N ALA A 36 -15.29 -1.67 2.87
CA ALA A 36 -14.12 -1.13 3.54
C ALA A 36 -13.65 -2.21 4.52
N ILE A 37 -12.37 -2.54 4.46
CA ILE A 37 -11.75 -3.55 5.32
C ILE A 37 -11.59 -2.87 6.68
N THR A 38 -12.70 -2.58 7.35
CA THR A 38 -12.72 -1.74 8.54
C THR A 38 -12.24 -2.49 9.78
N ASN A 39 -12.11 -3.83 9.70
CA ASN A 39 -11.64 -4.59 10.86
C ASN A 39 -11.03 -5.95 10.50
N LEU A 40 -9.73 -5.96 10.14
CA LEU A 40 -8.97 -7.21 9.99
C LEU A 40 -9.01 -8.07 11.25
N THR A 41 -8.95 -7.44 12.42
CA THR A 41 -8.99 -8.11 13.73
C THR A 41 -10.30 -8.88 13.90
N ALA A 42 -11.44 -8.30 13.53
CA ALA A 42 -12.74 -8.98 13.55
C ALA A 42 -12.83 -10.12 12.52
N LEU A 43 -12.12 -10.02 11.40
CA LEU A 43 -12.09 -11.08 10.40
C LEU A 43 -11.23 -12.27 10.86
N LEU A 44 -10.16 -11.99 11.61
CA LEU A 44 -9.28 -13.00 12.21
C LEU A 44 -9.83 -13.60 13.51
N SER A 45 -10.73 -12.91 14.22
CA SER A 45 -11.26 -13.41 15.50
C SER A 45 -12.04 -14.72 15.38
N SER A 46 -12.50 -15.07 14.18
CA SER A 46 -13.11 -16.39 13.89
C SER A 46 -12.10 -17.55 13.85
N PHE A 47 -10.80 -17.28 13.93
CA PHE A 47 -9.73 -18.27 13.76
C PHE A 47 -8.78 -18.28 14.96
N PRO A 48 -9.00 -19.15 15.97
CA PRO A 48 -8.21 -19.17 17.20
C PRO A 48 -6.73 -19.53 16.97
N ASP A 49 -6.42 -20.25 15.90
CA ASP A 49 -5.05 -20.64 15.52
C ASP A 49 -4.16 -19.45 15.16
N PHE A 50 -4.73 -18.27 14.89
CA PHE A 50 -4.02 -17.02 14.58
C PHE A 50 -4.15 -15.98 15.69
N SER A 51 -4.57 -16.36 16.89
CA SER A 51 -4.84 -15.43 18.00
C SER A 51 -3.61 -14.59 18.41
N SER A 52 -2.40 -15.18 18.39
CA SER A 52 -1.17 -14.45 18.72
C SER A 52 -0.86 -13.38 17.69
N PHE A 53 -0.98 -13.70 16.39
CA PHE A 53 -0.79 -12.75 15.30
C PHE A 53 -1.86 -11.65 15.31
N THR A 54 -3.12 -12.03 15.60
CA THR A 54 -4.24 -11.09 15.76
C THR A 54 -3.98 -10.08 16.88
N SER A 55 -3.35 -10.54 17.97
CA SER A 55 -2.99 -9.68 19.10
C SER A 55 -1.90 -8.66 18.74
N LEU A 56 -0.93 -9.04 17.89
CA LEU A 56 0.08 -8.13 17.37
C LEU A 56 -0.54 -7.03 16.49
N ILE A 57 -1.45 -7.41 15.58
CA ILE A 57 -2.20 -6.42 14.78
C ILE A 57 -3.03 -5.50 15.68
N ALA A 58 -3.72 -6.05 16.69
CA ALA A 58 -4.52 -5.25 17.62
C ALA A 58 -3.66 -4.24 18.42
N SER A 59 -2.40 -4.55 18.70
CA SER A 59 -1.47 -3.63 19.37
C SER A 59 -0.90 -2.52 18.47
N THR A 60 -1.22 -2.52 17.17
CA THR A 60 -0.69 -1.56 16.18
C THR A 60 -1.82 -0.76 15.53
N PRO A 61 -2.35 0.27 16.20
CA PRO A 61 -3.54 1.00 15.76
C PRO A 61 -3.38 1.70 14.40
N SER A 62 -2.17 2.13 14.03
CA SER A 62 -1.87 2.78 12.74
C SER A 62 -2.22 1.92 11.52
N LEU A 63 -2.19 0.59 11.65
CA LEU A 63 -2.59 -0.31 10.55
C LEU A 63 -4.08 -0.16 10.20
N THR A 64 -4.93 0.12 11.18
CA THR A 64 -6.38 0.15 10.96
C THR A 64 -6.78 1.31 10.04
N SER A 65 -6.19 2.49 10.24
CA SER A 65 -6.40 3.65 9.36
C SER A 65 -5.83 3.41 7.97
N GLU A 66 -4.61 2.87 7.87
CA GLU A 66 -3.93 2.61 6.58
C GLU A 66 -4.67 1.61 5.69
N LEU A 67 -5.42 0.69 6.29
CA LEU A 67 -6.17 -0.36 5.59
C LEU A 67 -7.59 0.05 5.22
N SER A 68 -8.16 1.05 5.91
CA SER A 68 -9.54 1.47 5.72
C SER A 68 -9.79 2.00 4.30
N ASP A 69 -8.80 2.66 3.71
CA ASP A 69 -8.88 3.26 2.37
C ASP A 69 -8.43 2.33 1.24
N ARG A 70 -8.14 1.05 1.55
CA ARG A 70 -7.55 0.11 0.60
C ARG A 70 -8.49 -1.03 0.26
N SER A 71 -8.35 -1.53 -0.94
CA SER A 71 -9.01 -2.73 -1.45
C SER A 71 -7.99 -3.67 -2.10
N ALA A 72 -8.42 -4.88 -2.43
CA ALA A 72 -7.60 -5.92 -3.03
C ALA A 72 -6.31 -6.23 -2.23
N LEU A 73 -6.47 -6.59 -0.95
CA LEU A 73 -5.38 -6.91 -0.05
C LEU A 73 -5.20 -8.42 0.14
N THR A 74 -3.96 -8.84 0.40
CA THR A 74 -3.67 -10.17 0.92
C THR A 74 -2.96 -10.07 2.25
N LEU A 75 -3.54 -10.65 3.28
CA LEU A 75 -2.94 -10.75 4.61
C LEU A 75 -2.22 -12.08 4.76
N LEU A 76 -0.92 -12.02 5.03
CA LEU A 76 -0.11 -13.17 5.40
C LEU A 76 -0.18 -13.36 6.92
N VAL A 77 -0.84 -14.42 7.37
CA VAL A 77 -0.98 -14.75 8.79
C VAL A 77 -0.12 -15.92 9.17
N ILE A 78 0.37 -15.92 10.41
CA ILE A 78 1.25 -16.96 10.92
C ILE A 78 0.51 -17.71 12.02
N PRO A 79 0.35 -19.05 11.91
CA PRO A 79 -0.24 -19.85 12.98
C PRO A 79 0.56 -19.73 14.28
N ASN A 80 -0.13 -19.84 15.42
CA ASN A 80 0.46 -19.72 16.76
C ASN A 80 1.67 -20.66 16.97
N SER A 81 1.63 -21.86 16.39
CA SER A 81 2.71 -22.86 16.46
C SER A 81 4.02 -22.37 15.83
N TYR A 82 3.94 -21.65 14.71
CA TYR A 82 5.11 -21.10 14.02
C TYR A 82 5.56 -19.78 14.65
N LEU A 83 4.61 -18.95 15.10
CA LEU A 83 4.89 -17.64 15.68
C LEU A 83 5.64 -17.74 17.02
N SER A 84 5.40 -18.80 17.79
CA SER A 84 6.05 -19.02 19.10
C SER A 84 7.59 -19.00 19.02
N SER A 85 8.16 -19.47 17.91
CA SER A 85 9.61 -19.43 17.65
C SER A 85 10.19 -18.01 17.47
N SER A 86 9.34 -17.07 17.05
CA SER A 86 9.72 -15.70 16.68
C SER A 86 9.17 -14.65 17.67
N LEU A 87 8.46 -15.09 18.72
CA LEU A 87 7.80 -14.21 19.68
C LEU A 87 8.80 -13.32 20.43
N ASP A 88 9.96 -13.86 20.77
CA ASP A 88 11.03 -13.12 21.45
C ASP A 88 11.58 -11.98 20.59
N LEU A 89 11.62 -12.15 19.26
CA LEU A 89 11.97 -11.06 18.34
C LEU A 89 10.89 -9.99 18.40
N THR A 90 9.61 -10.35 18.22
CA THR A 90 8.52 -9.38 18.20
C THR A 90 8.39 -8.57 19.49
N ARG A 91 8.75 -9.15 20.65
CA ARG A 91 8.75 -8.46 21.96
C ARG A 91 9.90 -7.47 22.15
N ARG A 92 11.00 -7.65 21.40
CA ARG A 92 12.19 -6.78 21.48
C ARG A 92 12.12 -5.60 20.51
N LEU A 93 11.21 -5.64 19.54
CA LEU A 93 11.03 -4.56 18.57
C LEU A 93 10.38 -3.33 19.21
N SER A 94 10.78 -2.15 18.74
CA SER A 94 10.02 -0.93 19.02
C SER A 94 8.61 -1.02 18.42
N PRO A 95 7.63 -0.24 18.90
CA PRO A 95 6.29 -0.20 18.32
C PRO A 95 6.30 0.16 16.82
N SER A 96 7.20 1.07 16.41
CA SER A 96 7.39 1.50 15.02
C SER A 96 7.94 0.36 14.15
N ALA A 97 8.96 -0.35 14.62
CA ALA A 97 9.52 -1.51 13.94
C ALA A 97 8.49 -2.66 13.86
N LEU A 98 7.76 -2.95 14.94
CA LEU A 98 6.71 -3.95 14.91
C LEU A 98 5.63 -3.62 13.86
N ALA A 99 5.21 -2.35 13.79
CA ALA A 99 4.26 -1.90 12.78
C ALA A 99 4.80 -2.10 11.36
N ASP A 100 6.06 -1.73 11.09
CA ASP A 100 6.70 -1.92 9.79
C ASP A 100 6.83 -3.39 9.39
N LEU A 101 7.15 -4.25 10.35
CA LEU A 101 7.18 -5.70 10.15
C LEU A 101 5.79 -6.24 9.80
N LEU A 102 4.74 -5.80 10.48
CA LEU A 102 3.36 -6.21 10.19
C LEU A 102 2.88 -5.66 8.84
N ARG A 103 3.25 -4.43 8.47
CA ARG A 103 3.00 -3.85 7.14
C ARG A 103 3.62 -4.70 6.02
N TYR A 104 4.76 -5.34 6.28
CA TYR A 104 5.41 -6.23 5.32
C TYR A 104 4.65 -7.56 5.10
N HIS A 105 3.77 -7.94 6.04
CA HIS A 105 2.88 -9.10 5.90
C HIS A 105 1.56 -8.79 5.18
N ILE A 106 1.35 -7.53 4.77
CA ILE A 106 0.15 -7.10 4.07
C ILE A 106 0.52 -6.77 2.63
N LEU A 107 0.08 -7.59 1.70
CA LEU A 107 0.31 -7.41 0.26
C LEU A 107 -0.81 -6.55 -0.32
N LEU A 108 -0.44 -5.61 -1.19
CA LEU A 108 -1.35 -4.69 -1.87
C LEU A 108 -1.91 -5.29 -3.17
N GLN A 109 -2.12 -6.61 -3.16
CA GLN A 109 -2.71 -7.36 -4.25
C GLN A 109 -3.58 -8.48 -3.69
N TYR A 110 -4.76 -8.67 -4.26
CA TYR A 110 -5.64 -9.78 -3.93
C TYR A 110 -5.10 -11.06 -4.59
N LEU A 111 -4.82 -12.08 -3.78
CA LEU A 111 -4.32 -13.37 -4.22
C LEU A 111 -5.36 -14.45 -3.95
N SER A 112 -6.08 -14.82 -5.00
CA SER A 112 -6.95 -15.99 -4.98
C SER A 112 -6.16 -17.29 -5.19
N SER A 113 -6.82 -18.42 -4.96
CA SER A 113 -6.25 -19.74 -5.24
C SER A 113 -5.77 -19.86 -6.70
N SER A 114 -6.50 -19.31 -7.68
CA SER A 114 -6.08 -19.34 -9.09
C SER A 114 -4.82 -18.48 -9.32
N ASN A 115 -4.72 -17.30 -8.69
CA ASN A 115 -3.53 -16.47 -8.79
C ASN A 115 -2.30 -17.18 -8.21
N LEU A 116 -2.46 -17.84 -7.06
CA LEU A 116 -1.42 -18.64 -6.43
C LEU A 116 -0.93 -19.78 -7.34
N HIS A 117 -1.84 -20.45 -8.06
CA HIS A 117 -1.47 -21.51 -9.00
C HIS A 117 -0.79 -20.98 -10.28
N GLN A 118 -1.04 -19.73 -10.65
CA GLN A 118 -0.47 -19.07 -11.83
C GLN A 118 0.90 -18.43 -11.56
N VAL A 119 1.39 -18.45 -10.32
CA VAL A 119 2.71 -17.91 -9.98
C VAL A 119 3.79 -18.65 -10.79
N PRO A 120 4.64 -17.95 -11.55
CA PRO A 120 5.70 -18.56 -12.32
C PRO A 120 6.88 -19.00 -11.44
N PRO A 121 7.69 -19.98 -11.87
CA PRO A 121 8.92 -20.34 -11.17
C PRO A 121 9.96 -19.22 -11.10
N SER A 122 9.95 -18.31 -12.08
CA SER A 122 10.81 -17.10 -12.08
C SER A 122 10.47 -16.10 -10.96
N GLY A 123 9.28 -16.23 -10.39
CA GLY A 123 8.77 -15.31 -9.37
C GLY A 123 7.98 -14.14 -9.92
N THR A 124 7.15 -13.58 -9.04
CA THR A 124 6.37 -12.36 -9.25
C THR A 124 6.62 -11.43 -8.08
N LEU A 125 6.98 -10.18 -8.37
CA LEU A 125 7.17 -9.15 -7.37
C LEU A 125 5.81 -8.55 -6.98
N ILE A 126 5.49 -8.56 -5.69
CA ILE A 126 4.25 -8.00 -5.14
C ILE A 126 4.59 -6.95 -4.09
N THR A 127 4.02 -5.76 -4.22
CA THR A 127 4.21 -4.66 -3.29
C THR A 127 3.47 -4.92 -1.98
N THR A 128 4.14 -4.64 -0.86
CA THR A 128 3.52 -4.70 0.49
C THR A 128 3.15 -3.31 0.98
N LEU A 129 2.35 -3.24 2.04
CA LEU A 129 2.02 -1.99 2.71
C LEU A 129 3.29 -1.28 3.22
N PHE A 130 4.33 -2.03 3.61
CA PHE A 130 5.59 -1.47 4.09
C PHE A 130 6.28 -0.62 3.01
N GLN A 131 6.20 -1.00 1.73
CA GLN A 131 6.75 -0.20 0.63
C GLN A 131 6.11 1.20 0.57
N THR A 132 4.83 1.33 0.92
CA THR A 132 4.10 2.60 0.83
C THR A 132 4.45 3.58 1.94
N THR A 133 5.16 3.15 2.98
CA THR A 133 5.65 4.01 4.06
C THR A 133 6.85 4.87 3.64
N GLY A 134 7.49 4.55 2.49
CA GLY A 134 8.74 5.19 2.07
C GLY A 134 9.98 4.78 2.89
N ARG A 135 9.83 3.95 3.93
CA ARG A 135 10.95 3.46 4.77
C ARG A 135 11.75 2.34 4.11
N ALA A 136 11.15 1.67 3.13
CA ALA A 136 11.81 0.60 2.40
C ALA A 136 12.84 1.15 1.41
N SER A 137 14.05 0.60 1.42
CA SER A 137 15.07 0.94 0.43
C SER A 137 14.76 0.25 -0.91
N SER A 138 14.58 1.04 -1.98
CA SER A 138 14.28 0.53 -3.32
C SER A 138 13.09 -0.46 -3.28
N ASN A 139 13.25 -1.68 -3.80
CA ASN A 139 12.21 -2.71 -3.83
C ASN A 139 12.19 -3.62 -2.59
N SER A 140 12.96 -3.30 -1.53
CA SER A 140 13.06 -4.15 -0.33
C SER A 140 11.76 -4.25 0.48
N GLY A 141 10.79 -3.36 0.22
CA GLY A 141 9.45 -3.41 0.79
C GLY A 141 8.44 -4.19 -0.06
N SER A 142 8.87 -4.78 -1.17
CA SER A 142 8.07 -5.75 -1.92
C SER A 142 8.50 -7.17 -1.56
N VAL A 143 7.66 -8.16 -1.85
CA VAL A 143 7.97 -9.59 -1.69
C VAL A 143 8.01 -10.27 -3.06
N ASN A 144 8.94 -11.20 -3.23
CA ASN A 144 8.98 -12.09 -4.38
C ASN A 144 8.24 -13.38 -4.05
N VAL A 145 7.19 -13.67 -4.83
CA VAL A 145 6.38 -14.89 -4.73
C VAL A 145 6.76 -15.82 -5.86
N THR A 146 7.29 -16.99 -5.54
CA THR A 146 7.77 -17.99 -6.52
C THR A 146 7.06 -19.31 -6.31
N ARG A 147 6.90 -20.08 -7.38
CA ARG A 147 6.33 -21.43 -7.33
C ARG A 147 7.38 -22.47 -7.69
N ASN A 148 7.60 -23.43 -6.80
CA ASN A 148 8.49 -24.55 -7.09
C ASN A 148 7.83 -25.49 -8.13
N PRO A 149 8.46 -25.75 -9.29
CA PRO A 149 7.86 -26.58 -10.33
C PRO A 149 7.79 -28.07 -9.97
N LEU A 150 8.60 -28.53 -9.01
CA LEU A 150 8.65 -29.93 -8.59
C LEU A 150 7.62 -30.24 -7.49
N THR A 151 7.56 -29.38 -6.47
CA THR A 151 6.69 -29.59 -5.29
C THR A 151 5.37 -28.83 -5.38
N ASN A 152 5.21 -27.94 -6.35
CA ASN A 152 4.10 -26.98 -6.45
C ASN A 152 3.97 -26.04 -5.24
N ALA A 153 4.94 -26.03 -4.33
CA ALA A 153 4.95 -25.16 -3.16
C ALA A 153 5.18 -23.71 -3.55
N ILE A 154 4.48 -22.80 -2.90
CA ILE A 154 4.61 -21.37 -3.11
C ILE A 154 5.45 -20.79 -1.97
N THR A 155 6.52 -20.10 -2.33
CA THR A 155 7.43 -19.44 -1.40
C THR A 155 7.33 -17.94 -1.59
N ILE A 156 7.24 -17.22 -0.47
CA ILE A 156 7.27 -15.76 -0.41
C ILE A 156 8.59 -15.40 0.25
N SER A 157 9.36 -14.51 -0.36
CA SER A 157 10.68 -14.11 0.13
C SER A 157 10.94 -12.65 -0.15
N SER A 158 11.93 -12.06 0.53
CA SER A 158 12.40 -10.74 0.12
C SER A 158 13.08 -10.83 -1.26
N PRO A 159 12.90 -9.85 -2.16
CA PRO A 159 13.50 -9.85 -3.49
C PRO A 159 15.02 -9.63 -3.48
N SER A 160 15.58 -9.22 -2.34
CA SER A 160 17.03 -9.05 -2.20
C SER A 160 17.73 -10.41 -2.19
N PRO A 161 18.77 -10.63 -3.02
CA PRO A 161 19.51 -11.89 -3.06
C PRO A 161 20.30 -12.17 -1.77
N PHE A 162 20.46 -11.15 -0.92
CA PHE A 162 21.17 -11.24 0.36
C PHE A 162 20.23 -11.42 1.56
N SER A 163 18.92 -11.48 1.32
CA SER A 163 17.95 -11.71 2.40
C SER A 163 17.78 -13.19 2.68
N SER A 164 17.88 -13.57 3.96
CA SER A 164 17.55 -14.91 4.43
C SER A 164 16.06 -15.08 4.77
N SER A 165 15.25 -14.02 4.65
CA SER A 165 13.85 -14.07 5.01
C SER A 165 13.01 -14.69 3.90
N ASN A 166 12.53 -15.90 4.16
CA ASN A 166 11.60 -16.62 3.31
C ASN A 166 10.52 -17.29 4.16
N THR A 167 9.39 -17.57 3.52
CA THR A 167 8.27 -18.32 4.10
C THR A 167 7.57 -19.13 3.02
N THR A 168 6.97 -20.25 3.39
CA THR A 168 6.14 -21.05 2.49
C THR A 168 4.67 -20.83 2.80
N VAL A 169 3.87 -20.69 1.75
CA VAL A 169 2.41 -20.68 1.87
C VAL A 169 1.92 -22.06 2.30
N LEU A 170 1.20 -22.10 3.41
CA LEU A 170 0.60 -23.31 3.96
C LEU A 170 -0.79 -23.56 3.36
N SER A 171 -1.66 -22.55 3.41
CA SER A 171 -3.04 -22.66 2.92
C SER A 171 -3.71 -21.30 2.75
N LEU A 172 -4.76 -21.25 1.93
CA LEU A 172 -5.66 -20.12 1.80
C LEU A 172 -6.79 -20.28 2.83
N ILE A 173 -6.86 -19.39 3.81
CA ILE A 173 -7.77 -19.50 4.97
C ILE A 173 -9.15 -18.94 4.67
N LYS A 174 -9.17 -17.74 4.09
CA LYS A 174 -10.42 -17.03 3.77
C LYS A 174 -10.22 -16.14 2.58
N THR A 175 -11.25 -16.02 1.76
CA THR A 175 -11.30 -15.02 0.69
C THR A 175 -12.62 -14.28 0.74
N LEU A 176 -12.53 -12.97 0.64
CA LEU A 176 -13.59 -12.05 0.28
C LEU A 176 -13.26 -11.58 -1.13
N PRO A 177 -13.93 -12.10 -2.17
CA PRO A 177 -13.60 -11.82 -3.56
C PRO A 177 -13.39 -10.32 -3.81
N TYR A 178 -12.28 -9.99 -4.48
CA TYR A 178 -11.86 -8.63 -4.85
C TYR A 178 -11.50 -7.69 -3.69
N ASN A 179 -11.70 -8.09 -2.43
CA ASN A 179 -11.42 -7.26 -1.27
C ASN A 179 -10.22 -7.77 -0.46
N VAL A 180 -10.30 -8.98 0.10
CA VAL A 180 -9.30 -9.52 1.03
C VAL A 180 -9.09 -11.01 0.83
N SER A 181 -7.84 -11.45 0.82
CA SER A 181 -7.45 -12.85 1.01
C SER A 181 -6.62 -13.00 2.28
N ILE A 182 -6.89 -14.03 3.08
CA ILE A 182 -6.02 -14.46 4.19
C ILE A 182 -5.30 -15.72 3.76
N ILE A 183 -3.97 -15.66 3.81
CA ILE A 183 -3.09 -16.78 3.50
C ILE A 183 -2.25 -17.10 4.73
N SER A 184 -2.23 -18.37 5.12
CA SER A 184 -1.38 -18.86 6.20
C SER A 184 0.03 -19.15 5.68
N VAL A 185 1.04 -18.72 6.42
CA VAL A 185 2.47 -18.92 6.12
C VAL A 185 3.21 -19.49 7.32
N ASN A 186 4.36 -20.13 7.10
CA ASN A 186 5.05 -20.90 8.13
C ASN A 186 6.13 -20.13 8.93
N SER A 187 6.38 -18.86 8.61
CA SER A 187 7.43 -18.08 9.27
C SER A 187 7.18 -16.58 9.12
N LEU A 188 7.82 -15.81 10.00
CA LEU A 188 7.79 -14.35 9.97
C LEU A 188 8.66 -13.82 8.83
N LEU A 189 8.09 -12.95 8.00
CA LEU A 189 8.82 -12.22 6.98
C LEU A 189 9.44 -10.95 7.55
N VAL A 190 10.72 -10.74 7.27
CA VAL A 190 11.49 -9.59 7.70
C VAL A 190 12.01 -8.88 6.44
N PRO A 191 11.74 -7.57 6.27
CA PRO A 191 12.26 -6.82 5.13
C PRO A 191 13.78 -6.86 5.09
N TYR A 192 14.37 -6.77 3.91
CA TYR A 192 15.82 -6.65 3.79
C TYR A 192 16.28 -5.27 4.30
N GLY A 193 17.39 -5.24 5.06
CA GLY A 193 17.87 -4.01 5.69
C GLY A 193 17.01 -3.54 6.86
N PHE A 194 16.09 -4.38 7.35
CA PHE A 194 15.32 -4.10 8.54
C PHE A 194 16.23 -4.20 9.78
N ASP A 195 16.54 -3.05 10.37
CA ASP A 195 17.38 -3.00 11.57
C ASP A 195 16.55 -3.38 12.79
N LEU A 196 16.65 -4.65 13.19
CA LEU A 196 15.98 -5.21 14.36
C LEU A 196 16.44 -4.55 15.67
N MET A 197 17.61 -3.89 15.67
CA MET A 197 18.27 -3.27 16.82
C MET A 197 18.39 -1.74 16.68
N ALA A 198 17.84 -1.15 15.63
CA ALA A 198 17.56 0.27 15.60
C ALA A 198 16.49 0.53 16.66
N SER A 199 16.94 0.72 17.89
CA SER A 199 16.31 1.66 18.80
C SER A 199 16.03 2.95 18.02
N GLU A 200 15.08 3.74 18.49
CA GLU A 200 14.82 5.12 18.06
C GLU A 200 16.05 6.06 18.24
N THR A 201 17.28 5.61 17.94
CA THR A 201 18.54 6.32 17.97
C THR A 201 18.89 7.01 16.67
N ARG A 202 17.99 7.04 15.68
CA ARG A 202 17.87 8.34 15.00
C ARG A 202 17.12 9.19 16.01
N PRO A 203 17.79 10.14 16.70
CA PRO A 203 17.03 11.06 17.55
C PRO A 203 15.87 11.54 16.67
N THR A 204 14.68 11.65 17.24
CA THR A 204 13.75 12.66 16.76
C THR A 204 14.61 13.90 16.77
N LEU A 205 15.13 14.27 15.61
CA LEU A 205 15.64 15.59 15.43
C LEU A 205 14.39 16.36 15.83
N GLY A 206 14.40 17.06 16.95
CA GLY A 206 13.40 18.09 17.22
C GLY A 206 13.62 19.18 16.18
N LEU A 207 13.47 18.79 14.91
CA LEU A 207 13.79 19.47 13.69
C LEU A 207 12.59 20.37 13.56
N ASN A 208 12.73 21.54 14.14
CA ASN A 208 11.73 22.57 13.96
C ASN A 208 11.91 23.02 12.51
N ILE A 209 11.33 22.31 11.56
CA ILE A 209 11.56 22.44 10.10
C ILE A 209 11.67 23.91 9.68
N THR A 210 10.86 24.78 10.30
CA THR A 210 10.91 26.24 10.14
C THR A 210 12.28 26.83 10.48
N LYS A 211 12.85 26.51 11.65
CA LYS A 211 14.20 26.87 12.09
C LYS A 211 15.28 26.37 11.13
N GLU A 212 15.27 25.11 10.70
CA GLU A 212 16.30 24.62 9.78
C GLU A 212 16.22 25.30 8.40
N LEU A 213 15.02 25.65 7.93
CA LEU A 213 14.84 26.43 6.70
C LEU A 213 15.29 27.89 6.86
N LEU A 214 15.07 28.48 8.04
CA LEU A 214 15.55 29.82 8.37
C LEU A 214 17.09 29.85 8.46
N ASP A 215 17.70 28.84 9.08
CA ASP A 215 19.16 28.70 9.21
C ASP A 215 19.83 28.38 7.85
N GLY A 216 19.10 27.79 6.90
CA GLY A 216 19.56 27.53 5.52
C GLY A 216 19.70 28.78 4.62
N HIS A 217 19.53 29.99 5.16
CA HIS A 217 19.71 31.33 4.55
C HIS A 217 18.91 31.66 3.26
N ASN A 218 18.35 30.68 2.55
CA ASN A 218 17.65 30.86 1.26
C ASN A 218 16.20 30.34 1.23
N PHE A 219 15.68 29.83 2.34
CA PHE A 219 14.36 29.20 2.40
C PHE A 219 13.33 30.00 3.21
N PHE A 220 13.54 31.30 3.44
CA PHE A 220 12.61 32.14 4.22
C PHE A 220 11.17 32.15 3.67
N VAL A 221 11.02 32.23 2.34
CA VAL A 221 9.71 32.19 1.67
C VAL A 221 9.05 30.83 1.87
N ALA A 222 9.83 29.76 1.78
CA ALA A 222 9.37 28.40 2.03
C ALA A 222 8.97 28.19 3.50
N ALA A 223 9.77 28.67 4.45
CA ALA A 223 9.44 28.65 5.88
C ALA A 223 8.14 29.42 6.18
N SER A 224 7.96 30.58 5.54
CA SER A 224 6.73 31.39 5.67
C SER A 224 5.50 30.70 5.07
N LEU A 225 5.64 30.04 3.91
CA LEU A 225 4.55 29.27 3.29
C LEU A 225 4.18 28.06 4.13
N LEU A 226 5.16 27.32 4.65
CA LEU A 226 4.92 26.17 5.53
C LEU A 226 4.20 26.61 6.80
N SER A 227 4.68 27.66 7.46
CA SER A 227 4.04 28.22 8.66
C SER A 227 2.61 28.71 8.39
N ALA A 228 2.37 29.39 7.27
CA ALA A 228 1.04 29.88 6.90
C ALA A 228 0.07 28.76 6.50
N SER A 229 0.58 27.64 5.99
CA SER A 229 -0.24 26.50 5.57
C SER A 229 -0.68 25.58 6.73
N GLY A 230 -0.02 25.66 7.89
CA GLY A 230 -0.35 24.84 9.06
C GLY A 230 -0.01 23.34 8.92
N VAL A 231 0.69 22.96 7.85
CA VAL A 231 1.11 21.56 7.58
C VAL A 231 2.32 21.13 8.40
N VAL A 232 2.96 22.06 9.12
CA VAL A 232 4.18 21.77 9.90
C VAL A 232 3.90 20.74 10.97
N GLN A 233 2.78 20.87 11.68
CA GLN A 233 2.37 19.91 12.71
C GLN A 233 2.04 18.53 12.14
N GLU A 234 1.58 18.46 10.88
CA GLU A 234 1.28 17.20 10.19
C GLU A 234 2.57 16.47 9.82
N PHE A 235 3.58 17.20 9.35
CA PHE A 235 4.91 16.64 9.09
C PHE A 235 5.63 16.21 10.36
N GLU A 236 5.59 17.03 11.42
CA GLU A 236 6.20 16.70 12.72
C GLU A 236 5.52 15.48 13.38
N ALA A 237 4.22 15.29 13.19
CA ALA A 237 3.48 14.13 13.72
C ALA A 237 3.76 12.82 12.95
N ASP A 238 4.15 12.92 11.67
CA ASP A 238 4.45 11.76 10.81
C ASP A 238 5.95 11.38 10.80
N GLU A 239 6.76 11.97 11.68
CA GLU A 239 8.21 11.67 11.85
C GLU A 239 8.50 10.31 12.48
N GLY A 240 7.78 9.25 12.11
CA GLY A 240 7.99 7.90 12.62
C GLY A 240 9.28 7.20 12.14
N GLY A 241 10.30 7.94 11.69
CA GLY A 241 11.62 7.39 11.33
C GLY A 241 11.91 7.23 9.83
N ALA A 242 10.97 7.59 8.94
CA ALA A 242 11.17 7.48 7.48
C ALA A 242 12.11 8.56 6.89
N GLY A 243 12.27 9.70 7.59
CA GLY A 243 12.95 10.88 7.06
C GLY A 243 12.10 11.60 6.00
N ILE A 244 11.84 12.89 6.22
CA ILE A 244 11.04 13.71 5.29
C ILE A 244 11.99 14.38 4.28
N THR A 245 11.71 14.26 2.99
CA THR A 245 12.44 14.98 1.93
C THR A 245 11.56 16.08 1.35
N LEU A 246 11.82 17.33 1.73
CA LEU A 246 11.11 18.50 1.20
C LEU A 246 11.87 19.07 0.00
N LEU A 247 11.23 19.06 -1.18
CA LEU A 247 11.78 19.64 -2.40
C LEU A 247 11.29 21.08 -2.55
N PHE A 248 12.13 22.03 -2.18
CA PHE A 248 11.87 23.45 -2.46
C PHE A 248 12.30 23.75 -3.88
N LEU A 249 11.34 24.04 -4.76
CA LEU A 249 11.64 24.56 -6.09
C LEU A 249 12.22 25.96 -5.90
N GLN A 250 13.55 26.07 -5.96
CA GLN A 250 14.22 27.36 -5.90
C GLN A 250 13.80 28.13 -7.16
N ILE A 251 12.87 29.08 -7.01
CA ILE A 251 12.34 29.88 -8.11
C ILE A 251 13.45 30.84 -8.57
N LEU A 252 14.39 30.32 -9.36
CA LEU A 252 15.41 31.10 -10.08
C LEU A 252 14.75 32.16 -10.98
N HIS A 253 13.47 31.97 -11.30
CA HIS A 253 12.65 32.91 -12.06
C HIS A 253 12.40 34.25 -11.34
N PHE A 254 12.45 34.28 -10.00
CA PHE A 254 12.21 35.53 -9.26
C PHE A 254 13.44 36.44 -9.25
N GLN A 255 14.66 35.88 -9.27
CA GLN A 255 15.89 36.68 -9.43
C GLN A 255 15.97 37.30 -10.83
N ILE A 256 15.55 36.57 -11.87
CA ILE A 256 15.47 37.09 -13.24
C ILE A 256 14.45 38.23 -13.34
N CYS A 257 13.25 38.08 -12.75
CA CYS A 257 12.28 39.17 -12.69
C CYS A 257 12.79 40.38 -11.89
N ARG A 258 13.53 40.19 -10.79
CA ARG A 258 14.12 41.30 -10.01
C ARG A 258 15.21 42.05 -10.80
N GLN A 259 16.04 41.33 -11.54
CA GLN A 259 17.05 41.93 -12.43
C GLN A 259 16.40 42.66 -13.61
N LEU A 260 15.37 42.08 -14.23
CA LEU A 260 14.61 42.74 -15.31
C LEU A 260 13.88 43.99 -14.83
N LEU A 261 13.28 43.98 -13.62
CA LEU A 261 12.63 45.16 -13.05
C LEU A 261 13.63 46.26 -12.69
N SER A 262 14.83 45.89 -12.20
CA SER A 262 15.93 46.83 -11.91
C SER A 262 16.46 47.50 -13.18
N VAL A 263 16.66 46.73 -14.26
CA VAL A 263 17.08 47.24 -15.58
C VAL A 263 15.99 48.13 -16.20
N TYR A 264 14.72 47.76 -16.08
CA TYR A 264 13.60 48.57 -16.57
C TYR A 264 13.49 49.91 -15.84
N SER A 265 13.69 49.92 -14.52
CA SER A 265 13.67 51.15 -13.70
C SER A 265 14.86 52.08 -14.01
N HIS A 266 16.05 51.53 -14.25
CA HIS A 266 17.22 52.29 -14.71
C HIS A 266 17.01 52.90 -16.11
N CYS A 267 16.43 52.15 -17.05
CA CYS A 267 16.10 52.68 -18.39
C CYS A 267 15.06 53.80 -18.34
N GLN A 268 14.07 53.73 -17.45
CA GLN A 268 13.08 54.80 -17.24
C GLN A 268 13.72 56.07 -16.64
N LEU A 269 14.67 55.92 -15.72
CA LEU A 269 15.40 57.04 -15.11
C LEU A 269 16.30 57.76 -16.14
N ILE A 270 17.01 57.00 -16.99
CA ILE A 270 17.84 57.55 -18.06
C ILE A 270 16.99 58.29 -19.10
N ARG A 271 15.81 57.77 -19.45
CA ARG A 271 14.88 58.41 -20.39
C ARG A 271 14.35 59.76 -19.87
N LYS A 272 14.22 59.90 -18.55
CA LYS A 272 13.75 61.11 -17.87
C LYS A 272 14.84 62.17 -17.66
N LEU A 273 16.12 61.75 -17.72
CA LEU A 273 17.28 62.64 -17.70
C LEU A 273 17.67 63.14 -19.10
N MET A 274 17.18 62.50 -20.16
CA MET A 274 17.43 62.88 -21.56
C MET A 274 16.27 63.64 -22.23
N SER A 275 15.23 64.04 -21.48
CA SER A 275 14.19 64.99 -21.94
C SER A 275 14.24 66.26 -21.12
#